data_AF-K6U1J6-F1
#
_entry.id   AF-K6U1J6-F1
#
_cell.length_a   1.000
_cell.length_b   1.000
_cell.length_c   1.000
_cell.angle_alpha   90.00
_cell.angle_beta   90.00
_cell.angle_gamma   90.00
#
_symmetry.space_group_name_H-M   'P 1'
#
loop_
_entity.id
_entity.type
_entity.pdbx_description
1 polymer ?
#
loop_
_entity_poly.entity_id
_entity_poly.type
_entity_poly.pdbx_seq_one_letter_code
_entity_poly.pdbx_strand_id
1 'polypeptide(L)'
;MNMKAVVFDNSGTLISRYRAIKDLNSGFIHDHISSIDLVDKNPHRALVVLQTDPSTCLANARPDQTIHQFIVRNRVPFDISYSPSDIKKEDVLTLIKNENAKISDIQDTIQAVVEKEYNVQICSGSGFVMNTKTGHIEFTITAGGKIFPEVPGVVEELKKRSFHIYVASGDRMKSLEELASFINIPSENVFGTADSWRKKEIVAGLKRRYKVMMVGNSANDILALKEADVGVLTTQQNDETSEKVFNAADVVVSNIKEILDIDF
;
A
#
# COMPACT_ATOMS: atom_id res chain seq x y z
N MET A 1 7.07 30.40 19.48
CA MET A 1 7.55 29.50 18.41
C MET A 1 6.32 28.91 17.75
N ASN A 2 6.23 28.93 16.42
CA ASN A 2 5.15 28.21 15.74
C ASN A 2 5.37 26.71 15.95
N MET A 3 4.35 26.01 16.44
CA MET A 3 4.42 24.55 16.60
C MET A 3 4.62 23.93 15.21
N LYS A 4 5.49 22.94 15.08
CA LYS A 4 5.77 22.27 13.81
C LYS A 4 5.11 20.90 13.76
N ALA A 5 4.65 20.51 12.58
CA ALA A 5 4.11 19.19 12.32
C ALA A 5 4.69 18.60 11.04
N VAL A 6 4.87 17.27 11.03
CA VAL A 6 5.21 16.50 9.84
C VAL A 6 4.06 15.55 9.54
N VAL A 7 3.60 15.57 8.29
CA VAL A 7 2.61 14.63 7.77
C VAL A 7 3.33 13.72 6.80
N PHE A 8 3.30 12.42 7.06
CA PHE A 8 3.88 11.41 6.18
C PHE A 8 2.78 10.73 5.36
N ASP A 9 3.03 10.53 4.07
CA ASP A 9 2.43 9.39 3.39
C ASP A 9 2.99 8.07 3.99
N ASN A 10 2.29 6.96 3.77
CA ASN A 10 2.77 5.65 4.20
C ASN A 10 3.69 5.00 3.14
N SER A 11 3.12 4.72 1.98
CA SER A 11 3.57 3.67 1.07
C SER A 11 4.62 4.18 0.08
N GLY A 12 5.88 3.81 0.32
CA GLY A 12 7.06 4.35 -0.35
C GLY A 12 7.61 5.62 0.32
N THR A 13 7.08 5.96 1.51
CA THR A 13 7.58 7.05 2.36
C THR A 13 8.06 6.53 3.71
N LEU A 14 7.17 5.92 4.51
CA LEU A 14 7.52 5.28 5.79
C LEU A 14 7.87 3.80 5.61
N ILE A 15 7.27 3.15 4.62
CA ILE A 15 7.51 1.74 4.31
C ILE A 15 8.00 1.60 2.87
N SER A 16 8.98 0.72 2.66
CA SER A 16 9.23 0.17 1.33
C SER A 16 8.13 -0.84 1.01
N ARG A 17 7.70 -0.86 -0.25
CA ARG A 17 6.73 -1.85 -0.74
C ARG A 17 7.42 -2.91 -1.58
N TYR A 18 7.00 -4.15 -1.38
CA TYR A 18 7.33 -5.26 -2.25
C TYR A 18 6.05 -6.00 -2.63
N ARG A 19 6.02 -6.49 -3.86
CA ARG A 19 4.92 -7.27 -4.39
C ARG A 19 5.47 -8.49 -5.10
N ALA A 20 4.90 -9.64 -4.82
CA ALA A 20 5.10 -10.85 -5.61
C ALA A 20 3.85 -11.12 -6.43
N ILE A 21 4.02 -11.35 -7.74
CA ILE A 21 2.96 -11.76 -8.65
C ILE A 21 3.36 -13.08 -9.29
N LYS A 22 2.61 -14.15 -9.06
CA LYS A 22 2.83 -15.43 -9.72
C LYS A 22 1.95 -15.53 -10.97
N ASP A 23 2.55 -15.81 -12.11
CA ASP A 23 1.83 -16.20 -13.33
C ASP A 23 1.47 -17.68 -13.25
N LEU A 24 0.18 -18.00 -13.30
CA LEU A 24 -0.27 -19.38 -13.14
C LEU A 24 -0.07 -20.25 -14.40
N ASN A 25 0.16 -19.64 -15.56
CA ASN A 25 0.49 -20.38 -16.78
C ASN A 25 1.95 -20.82 -16.78
N SER A 26 2.86 -19.95 -16.34
CA SER A 26 4.30 -20.21 -16.38
C SER A 26 4.88 -20.70 -15.06
N GLY A 27 4.20 -20.43 -13.93
CA GLY A 27 4.66 -20.72 -12.58
C GLY A 27 5.70 -19.71 -12.05
N PHE A 28 6.14 -18.74 -12.85
CA PHE A 28 7.14 -17.76 -12.44
C PHE A 28 6.56 -16.66 -11.54
N ILE A 29 7.38 -16.19 -10.59
CA ILE A 29 7.07 -15.05 -9.74
C ILE A 29 7.82 -13.82 -10.26
N HIS A 30 7.06 -12.75 -10.50
CA HIS A 30 7.54 -11.43 -10.89
C HIS A 30 7.40 -10.44 -9.73
N ASP A 31 8.40 -9.58 -9.55
CA ASP A 31 8.47 -8.61 -8.44
C ASP A 31 8.57 -7.14 -8.89
N HIS A 32 8.82 -6.91 -10.18
CA HIS A 32 9.02 -5.59 -10.79
C HIS A 32 7.80 -5.09 -11.57
N ILE A 33 6.73 -5.87 -11.65
CA ILE A 33 5.55 -5.55 -12.46
C ILE A 33 4.48 -4.89 -11.60
N SER A 34 3.98 -3.72 -12.03
CA SER A 34 2.77 -3.07 -11.48
C SER A 34 1.53 -3.94 -11.66
N SER A 35 0.76 -4.14 -10.59
CA SER A 35 -0.50 -4.89 -10.60
C SER A 35 -1.59 -4.15 -11.37
N ILE A 36 -1.52 -2.81 -11.40
CA ILE A 36 -2.43 -1.98 -12.19
C ILE A 36 -2.08 -2.15 -13.66
N ASP A 37 -0.81 -1.99 -14.04
CA ASP A 37 -0.36 -2.16 -15.43
C ASP A 37 -0.62 -3.59 -15.92
N LEU A 38 -0.48 -4.58 -15.04
CA LEU A 38 -0.81 -5.97 -15.34
C LEU A 38 -2.29 -6.13 -15.69
N VAL A 39 -3.18 -5.49 -14.94
CA VAL A 39 -4.62 -5.50 -15.23
C VAL A 39 -4.91 -4.71 -16.52
N ASP A 40 -4.32 -3.54 -16.71
CA ASP A 40 -4.55 -2.67 -17.88
C ASP A 40 -4.10 -3.28 -19.22
N LYS A 41 -3.16 -4.24 -19.18
CA LYS A 41 -2.77 -5.01 -20.39
C LYS A 41 -3.91 -5.81 -21.02
N ASN A 42 -5.02 -6.03 -20.32
CA ASN A 42 -6.19 -6.70 -20.88
C ASN A 42 -7.50 -6.11 -20.29
N PRO A 43 -8.42 -5.59 -21.13
CA PRO A 43 -9.65 -4.95 -20.66
C PRO A 43 -10.61 -5.89 -19.92
N HIS A 44 -10.34 -7.20 -19.93
CA HIS A 44 -11.12 -8.23 -19.24
C HIS A 44 -10.42 -8.73 -17.99
N ARG A 45 -9.49 -7.99 -17.39
CA ARG A 45 -8.90 -8.37 -16.10
C ARG A 45 -9.57 -7.66 -14.93
N ALA A 46 -9.62 -8.36 -13.80
CA ALA A 46 -10.00 -7.78 -12.52
C ALA A 46 -9.02 -8.23 -11.45
N LEU A 47 -8.51 -7.27 -10.67
CA LEU A 47 -7.74 -7.52 -9.45
C LEU A 47 -8.71 -7.69 -8.29
N VAL A 48 -8.76 -8.90 -7.73
CA VAL A 48 -9.57 -9.26 -6.58
C VAL A 48 -8.64 -9.41 -5.36
N VAL A 49 -8.93 -8.66 -4.30
CA VAL A 49 -8.14 -8.68 -3.05
C VAL A 49 -8.94 -9.35 -1.95
N LEU A 50 -8.35 -10.32 -1.28
CA LEU A 50 -8.97 -11.02 -0.15
C LEU A 50 -8.83 -10.16 1.11
N GLN A 51 -9.94 -9.86 1.76
CA GLN A 51 -10.00 -9.13 3.03
C GLN A 51 -9.79 -10.09 4.20
N THR A 52 -8.65 -10.76 4.22
CA THR A 52 -8.23 -11.67 5.28
C THR A 52 -6.80 -11.38 5.69
N ASP A 53 -6.41 -11.84 6.89
CA ASP A 53 -5.03 -11.74 7.35
C ASP A 53 -4.17 -12.79 6.61
N PRO A 54 -3.21 -12.36 5.76
CA PRO A 54 -2.37 -13.30 5.03
C PRO A 54 -1.50 -14.16 5.93
N SER A 55 -1.04 -13.59 7.04
CA SER A 55 -0.05 -14.22 7.94
C SER A 55 -0.65 -15.35 8.79
N THR A 56 -1.93 -15.25 9.15
CA THR A 56 -2.59 -16.23 10.02
C THR A 56 -3.60 -17.10 9.28
N CYS A 57 -4.33 -16.53 8.31
CA CYS A 57 -5.39 -17.25 7.62
C CYS A 57 -4.89 -17.96 6.36
N LEU A 58 -4.24 -17.22 5.45
CA LEU A 58 -3.80 -17.78 4.15
C LEU A 58 -2.58 -18.68 4.30
N ALA A 59 -1.60 -18.28 5.11
CA ALA A 59 -0.39 -19.09 5.35
C ALA A 59 -0.71 -20.47 5.96
N ASN A 60 -1.76 -20.57 6.79
CA ASN A 60 -2.14 -21.81 7.46
C ASN A 60 -3.28 -22.58 6.77
N ALA A 61 -3.79 -22.08 5.64
CA ALA A 61 -4.86 -22.71 4.89
C ALA A 61 -4.37 -23.98 4.17
N ARG A 62 -5.28 -24.92 3.90
CA ARG A 62 -4.96 -26.14 3.13
C ARG A 62 -4.48 -25.74 1.73
N PRO A 63 -3.28 -26.15 1.30
CA PRO A 63 -2.65 -25.65 0.07
C PRO A 63 -3.36 -26.15 -1.20
N ASP A 64 -3.94 -27.36 -1.14
CA ASP A 64 -4.51 -28.07 -2.28
C ASP A 64 -5.94 -27.65 -2.64
N GLN A 65 -6.65 -26.99 -1.73
CA GLN A 65 -8.00 -26.48 -1.98
C GLN A 65 -7.95 -25.31 -2.99
N THR A 66 -9.01 -25.18 -3.79
CA THR A 66 -9.09 -24.06 -4.73
C THR A 66 -9.37 -22.76 -4.01
N ILE A 67 -8.98 -21.63 -4.63
CA ILE A 67 -9.28 -20.29 -4.11
C ILE A 67 -10.79 -20.12 -3.88
N HIS A 68 -11.62 -20.59 -4.82
CA HIS A 68 -13.08 -20.58 -4.67
C HIS A 68 -13.55 -21.37 -3.43
N GLN A 69 -13.07 -22.61 -3.24
CA GLN A 69 -13.43 -23.42 -2.08
C GLN A 69 -13.05 -22.74 -0.77
N PHE A 70 -11.86 -22.14 -0.70
CA PHE A 70 -11.40 -21.41 0.46
C PHE A 70 -12.29 -20.21 0.78
N ILE A 71 -12.63 -19.40 -0.22
CA ILE A 71 -13.47 -18.21 -0.02
C ILE A 71 -14.86 -18.61 0.48
N VAL A 72 -15.51 -19.58 -0.18
CA VAL A 72 -16.88 -20.02 0.16
C VAL A 72 -16.93 -20.67 1.53
N ARG A 73 -16.00 -21.60 1.82
CA ARG A 73 -16.00 -22.36 3.07
C ARG A 73 -15.77 -21.48 4.30
N ASN A 74 -14.86 -20.51 4.18
CA ASN A 74 -14.47 -19.64 5.30
C ASN A 74 -15.21 -18.29 5.29
N ARG A 75 -16.12 -18.07 4.32
CA ARG A 75 -16.85 -16.81 4.12
C ARG A 75 -15.90 -15.60 4.06
N VAL A 76 -14.79 -15.77 3.33
CA VAL A 76 -13.74 -14.75 3.23
C VAL A 76 -14.31 -13.55 2.47
N PRO A 77 -14.37 -12.35 3.07
CA PRO A 77 -14.73 -11.16 2.32
C PRO A 77 -13.61 -10.84 1.33
N PHE A 78 -13.97 -10.32 0.17
CA PHE A 78 -13.02 -9.88 -0.85
C PHE A 78 -13.57 -8.63 -1.55
N ASP A 79 -12.73 -7.83 -2.18
CA ASP A 79 -13.16 -6.69 -2.98
C ASP A 79 -12.47 -6.69 -4.33
N ILE A 80 -13.12 -6.05 -5.32
CA ILE A 80 -12.52 -5.80 -6.62
C ILE A 80 -11.75 -4.48 -6.47
N SER A 81 -10.43 -4.60 -6.33
CA SER A 81 -9.56 -3.43 -6.12
C SER A 81 -9.45 -2.58 -7.39
N TYR A 82 -9.47 -3.23 -8.56
CA TYR A 82 -9.39 -2.56 -9.85
C TYR A 82 -9.87 -3.47 -10.97
N SER A 83 -10.66 -2.92 -11.90
CA SER A 83 -10.98 -3.57 -13.18
C SER A 83 -11.35 -2.51 -14.23
N PRO A 84 -10.85 -2.62 -15.47
CA PRO A 84 -11.33 -1.82 -16.60
C PRO A 84 -12.74 -2.22 -17.04
N SER A 85 -13.20 -3.42 -16.68
CA SER A 85 -14.53 -3.93 -16.99
C SER A 85 -15.50 -3.74 -15.82
N ASP A 86 -16.78 -3.59 -16.13
CA ASP A 86 -17.86 -3.52 -15.14
C ASP A 86 -18.22 -4.93 -14.62
N ILE A 87 -17.35 -5.48 -13.76
CA ILE A 87 -17.60 -6.74 -13.07
C ILE A 87 -18.20 -6.48 -11.69
N LYS A 88 -19.29 -7.18 -11.37
CA LYS A 88 -19.88 -7.11 -10.03
C LYS A 88 -19.24 -8.13 -9.10
N LYS A 89 -19.13 -7.75 -7.83
CA LYS A 89 -18.60 -8.61 -6.76
C LYS A 89 -19.35 -9.94 -6.61
N GLU A 90 -20.66 -9.95 -6.88
CA GLU A 90 -21.51 -11.14 -6.85
C GLU A 90 -21.18 -12.16 -7.96
N ASP A 91 -20.67 -11.69 -9.10
CA ASP A 91 -20.35 -12.54 -10.25
C ASP A 91 -19.01 -13.28 -10.08
N VAL A 92 -18.08 -12.71 -9.31
CA VAL A 92 -16.73 -13.25 -9.10
C VAL A 92 -16.76 -14.71 -8.69
N LEU A 93 -17.53 -15.06 -7.64
CA LEU A 93 -17.61 -16.44 -7.14
C LEU A 93 -18.23 -17.42 -8.14
N THR A 94 -19.22 -16.95 -8.89
CA THR A 94 -19.85 -17.75 -9.95
C THR A 94 -18.84 -18.06 -11.06
N LEU A 95 -18.07 -17.06 -11.48
CA LEU A 95 -17.10 -17.19 -12.57
C LEU A 95 -15.93 -18.12 -12.20
N ILE A 96 -15.42 -18.02 -10.96
CA ILE A 96 -14.26 -18.84 -10.53
C ILE A 96 -14.65 -20.22 -9.98
N LYS A 97 -15.93 -20.62 -10.05
CA LYS A 97 -16.45 -21.83 -9.39
C LYS A 97 -15.73 -23.12 -9.81
N ASN A 98 -15.35 -23.21 -11.09
CA ASN A 98 -14.71 -24.38 -11.68
C ASN A 98 -13.21 -24.18 -11.93
N GLU A 99 -12.63 -23.11 -11.38
CA GLU A 99 -11.21 -22.83 -11.51
C GLU A 99 -10.35 -23.74 -10.65
N ASN A 100 -9.15 -24.04 -11.16
CA ASN A 100 -8.20 -24.94 -10.53
C ASN A 100 -7.12 -24.21 -9.72
N ALA A 101 -7.06 -22.87 -9.77
CA ALA A 101 -6.08 -22.09 -9.00
C ALA A 101 -6.23 -22.35 -7.50
N LYS A 102 -5.10 -22.59 -6.85
CA LYS A 102 -5.04 -23.14 -5.49
C LYS A 102 -4.61 -22.10 -4.48
N ILE A 103 -4.85 -22.41 -3.21
CA ILE A 103 -4.29 -21.63 -2.11
C ILE A 103 -2.77 -21.69 -2.08
N SER A 104 -2.15 -22.80 -2.51
CA SER A 104 -0.70 -22.87 -2.68
C SER A 104 -0.15 -21.77 -3.60
N ASP A 105 -0.88 -21.35 -4.63
CA ASP A 105 -0.43 -20.30 -5.53
C ASP A 105 -0.38 -18.92 -4.85
N ILE A 106 -1.26 -18.67 -3.88
CA ILE A 106 -1.20 -17.46 -3.03
C ILE A 106 -0.12 -17.63 -1.94
N GLN A 107 0.08 -18.84 -1.42
CA GLN A 107 1.13 -19.11 -0.44
C GLN A 107 2.53 -18.90 -1.04
N ASP A 108 2.73 -19.25 -2.31
CA ASP A 108 3.99 -18.98 -3.01
C ASP A 108 4.30 -17.48 -3.07
N THR A 109 3.30 -16.63 -3.34
CA THR A 109 3.49 -15.17 -3.33
C THR A 109 3.69 -14.62 -1.92
N ILE A 110 3.03 -15.17 -0.90
CA ILE A 110 3.28 -14.84 0.51
C ILE A 110 4.73 -15.17 0.88
N GLN A 111 5.19 -16.38 0.55
CA GLN A 111 6.53 -16.85 0.84
C GLN A 111 7.58 -15.95 0.18
N ALA A 112 7.40 -15.60 -1.10
CA ALA A 112 8.29 -14.70 -1.81
C ALA A 112 8.41 -13.31 -1.17
N VAL A 113 7.33 -12.80 -0.55
CA VAL A 113 7.33 -11.53 0.20
C VAL A 113 8.06 -11.67 1.53
N VAL A 114 7.79 -12.75 2.26
CA VAL A 114 8.42 -13.02 3.58
C VAL A 114 9.92 -13.30 3.45
N GLU A 115 10.36 -14.00 2.41
CA GLU A 115 11.78 -14.27 2.14
C GLU A 115 12.59 -13.01 1.86
N LYS A 116 11.94 -11.94 1.39
CA LYS A 116 12.53 -10.61 1.23
C LYS A 116 12.46 -9.77 2.50
N GLU A 117 12.02 -10.36 3.61
CA GLU A 117 11.82 -9.72 4.92
C GLU A 117 10.76 -8.60 4.91
N TYR A 118 9.77 -8.68 4.01
CA TYR A 118 8.63 -7.77 4.00
C TYR A 118 7.49 -8.36 4.83
N ASN A 119 6.83 -7.49 5.60
CA ASN A 119 5.69 -7.88 6.41
C ASN A 119 4.39 -7.77 5.59
N VAL A 120 3.72 -8.90 5.37
CA VAL A 120 2.44 -9.01 4.66
C VAL A 120 1.26 -8.36 5.40
N GLN A 121 1.41 -8.03 6.68
CA GLN A 121 0.42 -7.27 7.46
C GLN A 121 0.51 -5.76 7.14
N ILE A 122 1.69 -5.29 6.73
CA ILE A 122 2.00 -3.86 6.50
C ILE A 122 1.81 -3.53 5.00
N CYS A 123 0.75 -4.00 4.34
CA CYS A 123 0.33 -3.53 3.01
C CYS A 123 -0.98 -4.20 2.54
N SER A 124 -1.43 -3.87 1.33
CA SER A 124 -2.76 -4.16 0.74
C SER A 124 -3.13 -5.65 0.51
N GLY A 125 -2.53 -6.60 1.22
CA GLY A 125 -3.02 -7.98 1.31
C GLY A 125 -2.74 -8.88 0.10
N SER A 126 -3.32 -10.07 0.14
CA SER A 126 -3.18 -11.09 -0.91
C SER A 126 -4.44 -11.19 -1.76
N GLY A 127 -4.28 -11.58 -3.01
CA GLY A 127 -5.36 -11.64 -3.97
C GLY A 127 -5.01 -12.41 -5.23
N PHE A 128 -5.79 -12.20 -6.27
CA PHE A 128 -5.60 -12.80 -7.57
C PHE A 128 -6.13 -11.88 -8.68
N VAL A 129 -5.60 -12.07 -9.89
CA VAL A 129 -6.10 -11.41 -11.11
C VAL A 129 -6.81 -12.45 -11.94
N MET A 130 -8.08 -12.19 -12.25
CA MET A 130 -8.91 -13.08 -13.05
C MET A 130 -9.37 -12.43 -14.35
N ASN A 131 -9.65 -13.27 -15.33
CA ASN A 131 -10.33 -12.90 -16.55
C ASN A 131 -11.85 -12.83 -16.31
N THR A 132 -12.45 -11.67 -16.52
CA THR A 132 -13.87 -11.41 -16.24
C THR A 132 -14.82 -12.06 -17.24
N LYS A 133 -14.32 -12.51 -18.41
CA LYS A 133 -15.12 -13.25 -19.40
C LYS A 133 -15.08 -14.75 -19.18
N THR A 134 -13.89 -15.31 -18.90
CA THR A 134 -13.71 -16.76 -18.83
C THR A 134 -13.77 -17.30 -17.40
N GLY A 135 -13.59 -16.44 -16.39
CA GLY A 135 -13.41 -16.85 -15.00
C GLY A 135 -11.98 -17.30 -14.67
N HIS A 136 -11.11 -17.45 -15.68
CA HIS A 136 -9.75 -17.97 -15.50
C HIS A 136 -8.93 -17.10 -14.56
N ILE A 137 -8.35 -17.69 -13.52
CA ILE A 137 -7.41 -16.98 -12.65
C ILE A 137 -6.03 -17.02 -13.31
N GLU A 138 -5.56 -15.85 -13.76
CA GLU A 138 -4.31 -15.75 -14.53
C GLU A 138 -3.10 -15.54 -13.60
N PHE A 139 -3.29 -14.85 -12.47
CA PHE A 139 -2.21 -14.52 -11.54
C PHE A 139 -2.67 -14.59 -10.09
N THR A 140 -1.76 -14.95 -9.18
CA THR A 140 -1.88 -14.65 -7.75
C THR A 140 -0.94 -13.52 -7.36
N ILE A 141 -1.28 -12.79 -6.31
CA ILE A 141 -0.56 -11.57 -5.92
C ILE A 141 -0.55 -11.42 -4.40
N THR A 142 0.61 -11.05 -3.86
CA THR A 142 0.73 -10.59 -2.46
C THR A 142 1.59 -9.34 -2.41
N ALA A 143 1.14 -8.33 -1.67
CA ALA A 143 1.94 -7.16 -1.32
C ALA A 143 2.34 -7.20 0.16
N GLY A 144 3.55 -6.75 0.45
CA GLY A 144 4.04 -6.56 1.82
C GLY A 144 4.80 -5.24 1.95
N GLY A 145 4.90 -4.77 3.18
CA GLY A 145 5.63 -3.56 3.52
C GLY A 145 6.75 -3.83 4.50
N LYS A 146 7.85 -3.10 4.37
CA LYS A 146 8.95 -3.11 5.33
C LYS A 146 9.22 -1.66 5.73
N ILE A 147 9.21 -1.37 7.03
CA ILE A 147 9.55 -0.03 7.51
C ILE A 147 10.98 0.29 7.07
N PHE A 148 11.18 1.46 6.46
CA PHE A 148 12.52 1.89 6.10
C PHE A 148 13.41 1.95 7.35
N PRO A 149 14.65 1.45 7.31
CA PRO A 149 15.49 1.33 8.51
C PRO A 149 15.69 2.63 9.29
N GLU A 150 15.64 3.78 8.61
CA GLU A 150 15.85 5.09 9.20
C GLU A 150 14.61 5.63 9.93
N VAL A 151 13.41 5.15 9.60
CA VAL A 151 12.14 5.72 10.07
C VAL A 151 12.03 5.72 11.61
N PRO A 152 12.35 4.65 12.35
CA PRO A 152 12.29 4.69 13.81
C PRO A 152 13.15 5.81 14.40
N GLY A 153 14.38 6.00 13.88
CA GLY A 153 15.29 7.06 14.32
C GLY A 153 14.81 8.46 13.94
N VAL A 154 14.26 8.62 12.74
CA VAL A 154 13.66 9.89 12.29
C VAL A 154 12.48 10.28 13.17
N VAL A 155 11.56 9.34 13.44
CA VAL A 155 10.40 9.58 14.30
C VAL A 155 10.82 9.92 15.73
N GLU A 156 11.81 9.23 16.28
CA GLU A 156 12.35 9.53 17.61
C GLU A 156 12.96 10.95 17.67
N GLU A 157 13.75 11.32 16.67
CA GLU A 157 14.39 12.64 16.60
C GLU A 157 13.36 13.77 16.42
N LEU A 158 12.35 13.58 15.57
CA LEU A 158 11.24 14.53 15.42
C LEU A 158 10.50 14.75 16.75
N LYS A 159 10.25 13.67 17.51
CA LYS A 159 9.66 13.77 18.86
C LYS A 159 10.55 14.53 19.83
N LYS A 160 11.86 14.28 19.85
CA LYS A 160 12.82 15.03 20.69
C LYS A 160 12.80 16.52 20.37
N ARG A 161 12.60 16.87 19.09
CA ARG A 161 12.45 18.26 18.63
C ARG A 161 11.04 18.82 18.78
N SER A 162 10.14 18.13 19.48
CA SER A 162 8.76 18.55 19.76
C SER A 162 7.87 18.72 18.51
N PHE A 163 8.15 17.99 17.43
CA PHE A 163 7.27 17.96 16.27
C PHE A 163 6.05 17.08 16.54
N HIS A 164 4.91 17.50 15.99
CA HIS A 164 3.72 16.65 15.93
C HIS A 164 3.80 15.80 14.66
N ILE A 165 3.57 14.49 14.80
CA ILE A 165 3.73 13.55 13.70
C ILE A 165 2.38 12.95 13.34
N TYR A 166 2.06 13.00 12.05
CA TYR A 166 0.83 12.50 11.46
C TYR A 166 1.12 11.57 10.28
N VAL A 167 0.20 10.64 10.01
CA VAL A 167 0.25 9.76 8.84
C VAL A 167 -1.05 9.91 8.04
N ALA A 168 -0.96 10.13 6.74
CA ALA A 168 -2.12 10.23 5.85
C ALA A 168 -1.92 9.35 4.60
N SER A 169 -2.69 8.26 4.50
CA SER A 169 -2.54 7.27 3.42
C SER A 169 -3.89 6.79 2.90
N GLY A 170 -3.91 6.36 1.63
CA GLY A 170 -5.04 5.65 1.03
C GLY A 170 -5.24 4.22 1.56
N ASP A 171 -4.26 3.68 2.31
CA ASP A 171 -4.34 2.35 2.90
C ASP A 171 -5.47 2.25 3.95
N ARG A 172 -5.93 1.02 4.20
CA ARG A 172 -6.95 0.74 5.21
C ARG A 172 -6.46 1.18 6.60
N MET A 173 -7.37 1.76 7.39
CA MET A 173 -7.08 2.27 8.73
C MET A 173 -6.37 1.24 9.62
N LYS A 174 -6.84 -0.01 9.63
CA LYS A 174 -6.25 -1.09 10.43
C LYS A 174 -4.75 -1.32 10.14
N SER A 175 -4.36 -1.34 8.87
CA SER A 175 -2.94 -1.53 8.48
C SER A 175 -2.07 -0.34 8.90
N LEU A 176 -2.65 0.87 8.91
CA LEU A 176 -1.94 2.07 9.36
C LEU A 176 -1.85 2.15 10.89
N GLU A 177 -2.85 1.67 11.62
CA GLU A 177 -2.79 1.55 13.09
C GLU A 177 -1.69 0.58 13.52
N GLU A 178 -1.56 -0.55 12.82
CA GLU A 178 -0.46 -1.51 13.04
C GLU A 178 0.90 -0.83 12.78
N LEU A 179 1.07 -0.14 11.65
CA LEU A 179 2.26 0.66 11.38
C LEU A 179 2.54 1.70 12.46
N ALA A 180 1.52 2.49 12.83
CA ALA A 180 1.65 3.55 13.82
C ALA A 180 2.07 3.00 15.18
N SER A 181 1.59 1.81 15.55
CA SER A 181 2.08 1.09 16.74
C SER A 181 3.57 0.76 16.64
N PHE A 182 4.08 0.34 15.48
CA PHE A 182 5.52 0.04 15.31
C PHE A 182 6.41 1.27 15.48
N ILE A 183 5.93 2.45 15.06
CA ILE A 183 6.70 3.71 15.13
C ILE A 183 6.23 4.64 16.26
N ASN A 184 5.37 4.13 17.15
CA ASN A 184 4.83 4.82 18.32
C ASN A 184 4.12 6.16 17.98
N ILE A 185 3.35 6.21 16.90
CA ILE A 185 2.50 7.36 16.55
C ILE A 185 1.10 7.13 17.15
N PRO A 186 0.48 8.11 17.82
CA PRO A 186 -0.87 7.98 18.35
C PRO A 186 -1.89 7.72 17.24
N SER A 187 -2.86 6.84 17.46
CA SER A 187 -3.84 6.46 16.44
C SER A 187 -4.72 7.63 16.00
N GLU A 188 -4.95 8.62 16.88
CA GLU A 188 -5.66 9.87 16.55
C GLU A 188 -4.92 10.74 15.52
N ASN A 189 -3.63 10.48 15.29
CA ASN A 189 -2.82 11.18 14.29
C ASN A 189 -2.72 10.40 12.97
N VAL A 190 -3.44 9.29 12.84
CA VAL A 190 -3.46 8.43 11.66
C VAL A 190 -4.74 8.67 10.88
N PHE A 191 -4.60 8.96 9.59
CA PHE A 191 -5.70 9.17 8.66
C PHE A 191 -5.62 8.14 7.53
N GLY A 192 -6.34 7.03 7.69
CA GLY A 192 -6.48 6.02 6.65
C GLY A 192 -7.54 6.35 5.61
N THR A 193 -7.54 5.60 4.50
CA THR A 193 -8.47 5.77 3.37
C THR A 193 -8.51 7.21 2.83
N ALA A 194 -7.40 7.95 2.97
CA ALA A 194 -7.27 9.32 2.51
C ALA A 194 -6.80 9.35 1.04
N ASP A 195 -7.72 9.71 0.15
CA ASP A 195 -7.40 10.05 -1.23
C ASP A 195 -6.62 11.38 -1.35
N SER A 196 -6.25 11.77 -2.57
CA SER A 196 -5.42 12.97 -2.80
C SER A 196 -6.05 14.26 -2.26
N TRP A 197 -7.37 14.41 -2.38
CA TRP A 197 -8.09 15.57 -1.86
C TRP A 197 -8.16 15.55 -0.35
N ARG A 198 -8.44 14.38 0.23
CA ARG A 198 -8.50 14.22 1.67
C ARG A 198 -7.15 14.51 2.33
N LYS A 199 -6.03 14.07 1.73
CA LYS A 199 -4.69 14.41 2.21
C LYS A 199 -4.46 15.92 2.22
N LYS A 200 -4.87 16.62 1.15
CA LYS A 200 -4.83 18.09 1.09
C LYS A 200 -5.63 18.73 2.22
N GLU A 201 -6.86 18.29 2.47
CA GLU A 201 -7.70 18.81 3.55
C GLU A 201 -7.06 18.62 4.94
N ILE A 202 -6.43 17.47 5.17
CA ILE A 202 -5.70 17.17 6.41
C ILE A 202 -4.58 18.18 6.61
N VAL A 203 -3.73 18.38 5.59
CA VAL A 203 -2.62 19.36 5.63
C VAL A 203 -3.16 20.77 5.88
N ALA A 204 -4.14 21.23 5.10
CA ALA A 204 -4.76 22.54 5.28
C ALA A 204 -5.36 22.72 6.70
N GLY A 205 -6.00 21.67 7.22
CA GLY A 205 -6.57 21.67 8.56
C GLY A 205 -5.53 21.81 9.66
N LEU A 206 -4.36 21.17 9.51
CA LEU A 206 -3.22 21.24 10.43
C LEU A 206 -2.50 22.59 10.36
N LYS A 207 -2.38 23.20 9.17
CA LYS A 207 -1.75 24.51 8.97
C LYS A 207 -2.37 25.65 9.78
N ARG A 208 -3.62 25.50 10.21
CA ARG A 208 -4.28 26.46 11.11
C ARG A 208 -3.63 26.54 12.50
N ARG A 209 -2.86 25.51 12.90
CA ARG A 209 -2.23 25.39 14.22
C ARG A 209 -0.72 25.19 14.16
N TYR A 210 -0.23 24.63 13.06
CA TYR A 210 1.15 24.21 12.89
C TYR A 210 1.76 24.83 11.63
N LYS A 211 3.09 24.95 11.61
CA LYS A 211 3.81 24.97 10.34
C LYS A 211 4.03 23.52 9.91
N VAL A 212 3.62 23.17 8.69
CA VAL A 212 3.46 21.78 8.25
C VAL A 212 4.44 21.43 7.14
N MET A 213 5.19 20.35 7.34
CA MET A 213 5.90 19.64 6.28
C MET A 213 5.06 18.44 5.86
N MET A 214 4.82 18.30 4.55
CA MET A 214 4.24 17.08 3.97
C MET A 214 5.36 16.29 3.32
N VAL A 215 5.50 15.01 3.64
CA VAL A 215 6.45 14.10 3.01
C VAL A 215 5.68 13.02 2.26
N GLY A 216 5.92 12.90 0.96
CA GLY A 216 5.24 11.93 0.09
C GLY A 216 6.13 11.44 -1.03
N ASN A 217 5.65 10.50 -1.83
CA ASN A 217 6.45 9.84 -2.87
C ASN A 217 5.77 9.78 -4.24
N SER A 218 4.46 10.07 -4.35
CA SER A 218 3.75 9.77 -5.59
C SER A 218 2.67 10.81 -5.97
N ALA A 219 2.00 10.57 -7.11
CA ALA A 219 1.03 11.48 -7.67
C ALA A 219 -0.17 11.76 -6.75
N ASN A 220 -0.53 10.82 -5.86
CA ASN A 220 -1.57 11.01 -4.86
C ASN A 220 -1.23 12.12 -3.84
N ASP A 221 0.05 12.46 -3.68
CA ASP A 221 0.52 13.43 -2.69
C ASP A 221 0.64 14.84 -3.25
N ILE A 222 0.61 15.03 -4.57
CA ILE A 222 0.82 16.33 -5.26
C ILE A 222 -0.01 17.45 -4.62
N LEU A 223 -1.28 17.21 -4.33
CA LEU A 223 -2.16 18.21 -3.76
C LEU A 223 -1.78 18.58 -2.32
N ALA A 224 -1.33 17.61 -1.53
CA ALA A 224 -0.91 17.81 -0.15
C ALA A 224 0.48 18.45 -0.06
N LEU A 225 1.41 18.04 -0.94
CA LEU A 225 2.75 18.64 -1.09
C LEU A 225 2.64 20.14 -1.35
N LYS A 226 1.82 20.54 -2.34
CA LYS A 226 1.59 21.94 -2.69
C LYS A 226 0.85 22.75 -1.62
N GLU A 227 0.08 22.08 -0.77
CA GLU A 227 -0.69 22.74 0.30
C GLU A 227 0.16 22.98 1.54
N ALA A 228 1.19 22.16 1.78
CA ALA A 228 2.06 22.26 2.94
C ALA A 228 2.83 23.60 3.00
N ASP A 229 3.47 23.90 4.12
CA ASP A 229 4.43 25.00 4.19
C ASP A 229 5.77 24.61 3.56
N VAL A 230 6.10 23.30 3.61
CA VAL A 230 7.17 22.68 2.82
C VAL A 230 6.70 21.30 2.35
N GLY A 231 6.61 21.11 1.04
CA GLY A 231 6.39 19.81 0.41
C GLY A 231 7.72 19.10 0.13
N VAL A 232 7.88 17.90 0.68
CA VAL A 232 9.08 17.08 0.50
C VAL A 232 8.72 15.82 -0.28
N LEU A 233 9.36 15.65 -1.43
CA LEU A 233 9.31 14.41 -2.19
C LEU A 233 10.43 13.48 -1.73
N THR A 234 10.11 12.26 -1.31
CA THR A 234 11.10 11.19 -1.10
C THR A 234 11.15 10.26 -2.31
N THR A 235 12.36 9.97 -2.79
CA THR A 235 12.62 8.98 -3.84
C THR A 235 13.16 7.66 -3.27
N GLN A 236 13.12 7.47 -1.95
CA GLN A 236 13.75 6.32 -1.27
C GLN A 236 13.21 4.95 -1.72
N GLN A 237 11.95 4.89 -2.15
CA GLN A 237 11.34 3.68 -2.70
C GLN A 237 11.97 3.25 -4.05
N ASN A 238 12.65 4.17 -4.75
CA ASN A 238 13.29 3.94 -6.05
C ASN A 238 12.32 3.48 -7.16
N ASP A 239 11.05 3.90 -7.07
CA ASP A 239 10.05 3.75 -8.13
C ASP A 239 10.20 4.89 -9.17
N GLU A 240 9.77 4.65 -10.41
CA GLU A 240 9.72 5.69 -11.44
C GLU A 240 8.74 6.80 -11.02
N THR A 241 9.27 8.02 -10.87
CA THR A 241 8.51 9.16 -10.37
C THR A 241 8.31 10.18 -11.49
N SER A 242 7.05 10.49 -11.80
CA SER A 242 6.74 11.44 -12.89
C SER A 242 7.20 12.86 -12.57
N GLU A 243 7.58 13.62 -13.60
CA GLU A 243 8.01 15.02 -13.50
C GLU A 243 6.97 15.91 -12.78
N LYS A 244 5.68 15.59 -12.90
CA LYS A 244 4.60 16.31 -12.20
C LYS A 244 4.72 16.24 -10.68
N VAL A 245 5.23 15.13 -10.14
CA VAL A 245 5.44 14.96 -8.70
C VAL A 245 6.66 15.76 -8.25
N PHE A 246 7.76 15.71 -9.01
CA PHE A 246 8.94 16.54 -8.77
C PHE A 246 8.59 18.03 -8.73
N ASN A 247 7.83 18.51 -9.73
CA ASN A 247 7.40 19.90 -9.84
C ASN A 247 6.40 20.33 -8.74
N ALA A 248 5.88 19.40 -7.94
CA ALA A 248 4.96 19.68 -6.85
C ALA A 248 5.64 19.83 -5.49
N ALA A 249 6.89 19.39 -5.36
CA ALA A 249 7.65 19.45 -4.11
C ALA A 249 8.62 20.64 -4.10
N ASP A 250 8.85 21.17 -2.91
CA ASP A 250 9.84 22.22 -2.66
C ASP A 250 11.24 21.63 -2.47
N VAL A 251 11.31 20.43 -1.90
CA VAL A 251 12.55 19.70 -1.61
C VAL A 251 12.42 18.24 -2.04
N VAL A 252 13.51 17.67 -2.55
CA VAL A 252 13.61 16.25 -2.88
C VAL A 252 14.67 15.62 -1.99
N VAL A 253 14.35 14.48 -1.38
CA VAL A 253 15.27 13.69 -0.56
C VAL A 253 15.39 12.27 -1.08
N SER A 254 16.59 11.71 -1.00
CA SER A 254 16.85 10.32 -1.40
C SER A 254 16.74 9.33 -0.24
N ASN A 255 16.92 9.83 0.97
CA ASN A 255 16.76 9.12 2.23
C ASN A 255 15.88 9.96 3.18
N ILE A 256 14.89 9.32 3.81
CA ILE A 256 13.93 9.95 4.73
C ILE A 256 14.63 10.64 5.92
N LYS A 257 15.86 10.25 6.26
CA LYS A 257 16.65 10.93 7.30
C LYS A 257 16.97 12.38 6.96
N GLU A 258 17.12 12.71 5.69
CA GLU A 258 17.48 14.06 5.22
C GLU A 258 16.41 15.11 5.58
N ILE A 259 15.17 14.70 5.85
CA ILE A 259 14.11 15.64 6.27
C ILE A 259 14.44 16.34 7.60
N LEU A 260 15.30 15.74 8.43
CA LEU A 260 15.73 16.31 9.70
C LEU A 260 16.61 17.55 9.52
N ASP A 261 17.18 17.74 8.33
CA ASP A 261 18.07 18.86 8.01
C ASP A 261 17.32 20.02 7.33
N ILE A 262 16.02 19.84 7.04
CA ILE A 262 15.17 20.87 6.41
C ILE A 262 14.64 21.81 7.50
N ASP A 263 15.01 23.10 7.42
CA ASP A 263 14.45 24.12 8.29
C ASP A 263 13.22 24.77 7.67
N PHE A 264 12.17 24.89 8.48
CA PHE A 264 10.89 25.50 8.13
C PHE A 264 10.18 26.00 9.37
#